data_AF-A0A6G0W8U4-F1
#
_entry.id   AF-A0A6G0W8U4-F1
#
_cell.length_a   1.000
_cell.length_b   1.000
_cell.length_c   1.000
_cell.angle_alpha   90.00
_cell.angle_beta   90.00
_cell.angle_gamma   90.00
#
_symmetry.space_group_name_H-M   'P 1'
#
loop_
_entity.id
_entity.type
_entity.pdbx_description
1 polymer ?
#
loop_
_entity_poly.entity_id
_entity_poly.type
_entity_poly.pdbx_seq_one_letter_code
_entity_poly.pdbx_strand_id
1 'polypeptide(L)'
;MTKIRVASRQSAVARYSRWSVVYNIIFVVNLATTPFLAYLTEPRPGGSELNTIPPWSTFEEFTNVTFAYLHNLYNNESVPSDMISAQDVDSNTFAMRYDMVLPYSIPDEDAYDYLITLPGAPYFATGLMNFVTAFLKANQTTRAALQPWRLCQHNFLLGLSLGDFCFWFEQVNPNTPQYIAWVATHVNETPTWRWFKLVFRFTLTTYVLYVLWTQYYRHDLVLLSNLRERGLSREYKKYVVVVGDPAYAIMSNPVVLMAMVIDIWGGSMYFMLALVRVSQFQDFRWYALGCIYISRSVWFAYLSMRMLSYLIKWRRWESSFAPVDPSFLAISAYVYGGPLMSILCTTRVVWIFQQLWLIFLPQSMHENNIEAIACEYFLDPWSTYSLRTKPSR
;
A
#
# COMPACT_ATOMS: atom_id res chain seq x y z
N MET A 1 11.47 69.56 -3.11
CA MET A 1 12.10 68.22 -3.23
C MET A 1 12.55 67.76 -1.86
N THR A 2 11.73 66.95 -1.19
CA THR A 2 11.98 66.48 0.18
C THR A 2 12.87 65.25 0.12
N LYS A 3 14.18 65.43 0.32
CA LYS A 3 15.13 64.32 0.49
C LYS A 3 14.92 63.71 1.88
N ILE A 4 14.11 62.67 1.97
CA ILE A 4 14.08 61.80 3.16
C ILE A 4 15.40 61.01 3.16
N ARG A 5 16.37 61.47 3.95
CA ARG A 5 17.53 60.65 4.31
C ARG A 5 17.03 59.54 5.24
N VAL A 6 16.77 58.36 4.68
CA VAL A 6 16.63 57.14 5.47
C VAL A 6 18.00 56.88 6.08
N ALA A 7 18.12 57.07 7.39
CA ALA A 7 19.32 56.68 8.13
C ALA A 7 19.64 55.22 7.80
N SER A 8 20.89 54.92 7.42
CA SER A 8 21.29 53.55 7.10
C SER A 8 21.10 52.69 8.35
N ARG A 9 20.03 51.88 8.38
CA ARG A 9 19.83 50.85 9.40
C ARG A 9 21.02 49.89 9.30
N GLN A 10 21.70 49.65 10.42
CA GLN A 10 22.73 48.61 10.50
C GLN A 10 22.11 47.28 10.04
N SER A 11 22.73 46.62 9.08
CA SER A 11 22.26 45.34 8.55
C SER A 11 22.27 44.29 9.66
N ALA A 12 21.13 43.64 9.88
CA ALA A 12 21.05 42.57 10.86
C ALA A 12 21.59 41.28 10.26
N VAL A 13 22.27 40.46 11.09
CA VAL A 13 22.79 39.17 10.65
C VAL A 13 21.70 38.12 10.82
N ALA A 14 21.02 37.76 9.73
CA ALA A 14 20.06 36.65 9.71
C ALA A 14 20.65 35.40 9.03
N ARG A 15 20.58 34.25 9.72
CA ARG A 15 21.07 32.96 9.25
C ARG A 15 20.06 31.85 9.53
N TYR A 16 20.07 30.80 8.72
CA TYR A 16 19.31 29.59 9.01
C TYR A 16 19.98 28.77 10.11
N SER A 17 19.17 28.08 10.92
CA SER A 17 19.67 27.04 11.82
C SER A 17 20.17 25.84 10.99
N ARG A 18 21.38 25.35 11.30
CA ARG A 18 21.99 24.23 10.56
C ARG A 18 21.16 22.96 10.68
N TRP A 19 20.70 22.64 11.89
CA TRP A 19 19.89 21.46 12.14
C TRP A 19 18.53 21.52 11.46
N SER A 20 17.88 22.70 11.46
CA SER A 20 16.58 22.84 10.79
C SER A 20 16.69 22.62 9.29
N VAL A 21 17.79 23.08 8.67
CA VAL A 21 18.06 22.84 7.25
C VAL A 21 18.28 21.36 6.96
N VAL A 22 19.02 20.65 7.83
CA VAL A 22 19.24 19.19 7.67
C VAL A 22 17.92 18.43 7.72
N TYR A 23 17.07 18.67 8.73
CA TYR A 23 15.77 18.01 8.82
C TYR A 23 14.85 18.37 7.65
N ASN A 24 14.85 19.63 7.22
CA ASN A 24 14.08 20.08 6.07
C ASN A 24 14.51 19.36 4.78
N ILE A 25 15.81 19.18 4.55
CA ILE A 25 16.33 18.40 3.40
C ILE A 25 15.82 16.95 3.47
N ILE A 26 15.86 16.31 4.64
CA ILE A 26 15.36 14.95 4.82
C ILE A 26 13.88 14.86 4.45
N PHE A 27 13.04 15.80 4.91
CA PHE A 27 11.62 15.83 4.57
C PHE A 27 11.38 16.04 3.07
N VAL A 28 12.12 16.94 2.42
CA VAL A 28 11.99 17.16 0.98
C VAL A 28 12.42 15.94 0.17
N VAL A 29 13.53 15.30 0.53
CA VAL A 29 13.97 14.06 -0.12
C VAL A 29 12.91 12.99 0.05
N ASN A 30 12.35 12.81 1.25
CA ASN A 30 11.28 11.86 1.49
C ASN A 30 10.05 12.15 0.60
N LEU A 31 9.54 13.39 0.59
CA LEU A 31 8.39 13.79 -0.22
C LEU A 31 8.62 13.61 -1.73
N ALA A 32 9.81 13.99 -2.23
CA ALA A 32 10.15 13.88 -3.64
C ALA A 32 10.38 12.43 -4.08
N THR A 33 10.87 11.57 -3.19
CA THR A 33 11.10 10.15 -3.49
C THR A 33 9.90 9.26 -3.21
N THR A 34 8.87 9.77 -2.51
CA THR A 34 7.67 8.98 -2.17
C THR A 34 7.01 8.28 -3.36
N PRO A 35 6.82 8.92 -4.54
CA PRO A 35 6.26 8.23 -5.71
C PRO A 35 7.13 7.05 -6.19
N PHE A 36 8.44 7.14 -5.98
CA PHE A 36 9.40 6.13 -6.42
C PHE A 36 9.60 4.98 -5.42
N LEU A 37 9.12 5.11 -4.17
CA LEU A 37 9.15 4.01 -3.18
C LEU A 37 8.43 2.75 -3.70
N ALA A 38 7.47 2.94 -4.60
CA ALA A 38 6.79 1.87 -5.31
C ALA A 38 7.75 0.86 -6.00
N TYR A 39 8.86 1.35 -6.57
CA TYR A 39 9.83 0.52 -7.30
C TYR A 39 10.72 -0.34 -6.39
N LEU A 40 10.53 -0.28 -5.06
CA LEU A 40 11.12 -1.26 -4.15
C LEU A 40 10.48 -2.65 -4.33
N THR A 41 9.25 -2.71 -4.83
CA THR A 41 8.51 -3.96 -5.03
C THR A 41 7.96 -4.13 -6.46
N GLU A 42 7.71 -3.03 -7.16
CA GLU A 42 7.27 -3.03 -8.56
C GLU A 42 8.44 -3.23 -9.54
N PRO A 43 8.23 -3.95 -10.66
CA PRO A 43 9.22 -4.10 -11.70
C PRO A 43 9.51 -2.76 -12.38
N ARG A 44 10.74 -2.62 -12.88
CA ARG A 44 11.16 -1.45 -13.66
C ARG A 44 10.63 -1.56 -15.10
N PRO A 45 10.41 -0.44 -15.80
CA PRO A 45 9.82 -0.46 -17.14
C PRO A 45 10.69 -1.12 -18.22
N GLY A 46 12.00 -1.24 -18.01
CA GLY A 46 12.95 -1.82 -18.99
C GLY A 46 13.07 -3.35 -18.95
N GLY A 47 12.10 -4.08 -18.38
CA GLY A 47 12.09 -5.53 -18.34
C GLY A 47 11.67 -6.17 -19.66
N SER A 48 11.97 -7.46 -19.82
CA SER A 48 11.55 -8.32 -20.94
C SER A 48 10.04 -8.29 -21.15
N GLU A 49 9.58 -8.57 -22.38
CA GLU A 49 8.15 -8.79 -22.64
C GLU A 49 7.63 -9.89 -21.70
N LEU A 50 6.51 -9.61 -21.04
CA LEU A 50 5.88 -10.58 -20.15
C LEU A 50 5.60 -11.87 -20.92
N ASN A 51 6.06 -13.00 -20.39
CA ASN A 51 5.59 -14.30 -20.83
C ASN A 51 4.08 -14.32 -20.67
N THR A 52 3.36 -14.33 -21.80
CA THR A 52 1.91 -14.36 -21.80
C THR A 52 1.44 -15.77 -21.53
N ILE A 53 0.52 -15.92 -20.58
CA ILE A 53 -0.21 -17.17 -20.38
C ILE A 53 -0.95 -17.47 -21.70
N PRO A 54 -0.86 -18.70 -22.23
CA PRO A 54 -1.57 -19.09 -23.44
C PRO A 54 -3.07 -18.75 -23.36
N PRO A 55 -3.70 -18.44 -24.50
CA PRO A 55 -5.14 -18.16 -24.54
C PRO A 55 -5.92 -19.41 -24.10
N TRP A 56 -7.02 -19.18 -23.38
CA TRP A 56 -7.89 -20.21 -22.82
C TRP A 56 -9.34 -19.97 -23.24
N SER A 57 -10.13 -21.04 -23.29
CA SER A 57 -11.53 -21.02 -23.71
C SER A 57 -12.51 -21.26 -22.56
N THR A 58 -12.08 -21.98 -21.53
CA THR A 58 -12.88 -22.31 -20.34
C THR A 58 -12.10 -21.99 -19.06
N PHE A 59 -12.82 -21.84 -17.95
CA PHE A 59 -12.20 -21.54 -16.65
C PHE A 59 -11.34 -22.70 -16.10
N GLU A 60 -11.72 -23.94 -16.39
CA GLU A 60 -10.93 -25.12 -16.03
C GLU A 60 -9.60 -25.14 -16.81
N GLU A 61 -9.65 -24.85 -18.12
CA GLU A 61 -8.45 -24.71 -18.94
C GLU A 61 -7.56 -23.56 -18.43
N PHE A 62 -8.14 -22.41 -18.09
CA PHE A 62 -7.42 -21.30 -17.45
C PHE A 62 -6.70 -21.75 -16.17
N THR A 63 -7.40 -22.44 -15.27
CA THR A 63 -6.81 -22.94 -14.02
C THR A 63 -5.67 -23.89 -14.32
N ASN A 64 -5.84 -24.80 -15.30
CA ASN A 64 -4.84 -25.79 -15.64
C ASN A 64 -3.57 -25.17 -16.24
N VAL A 65 -3.72 -24.24 -17.18
CA VAL A 65 -2.61 -23.58 -17.89
C VAL A 65 -1.88 -22.62 -16.95
N THR A 66 -2.60 -21.79 -16.20
CA THR A 66 -2.00 -20.80 -15.29
C THR A 66 -1.29 -21.48 -14.14
N PHE A 67 -1.89 -22.53 -13.56
CA PHE A 67 -1.22 -23.34 -12.55
C PHE A 67 0.05 -24.00 -13.13
N ALA A 68 -0.03 -24.64 -14.30
CA ALA A 68 1.13 -25.31 -14.88
C ALA A 68 2.29 -24.33 -15.12
N TYR A 69 1.96 -23.12 -15.59
CA TYR A 69 2.93 -22.04 -15.74
C TYR A 69 3.57 -21.62 -14.41
N LEU A 70 2.77 -21.30 -13.40
CA LEU A 70 3.26 -20.84 -12.09
C LEU A 70 3.99 -21.95 -11.33
N HIS A 71 3.52 -23.19 -11.39
CA HIS A 71 4.14 -24.33 -10.72
C HIS A 71 5.48 -24.73 -11.37
N ASN A 72 5.63 -24.54 -12.68
CA ASN A 72 6.91 -24.74 -13.34
C ASN A 72 7.97 -23.72 -12.86
N LEU A 73 7.55 -22.48 -12.58
CA LEU A 73 8.43 -21.46 -11.99
C LEU A 73 8.67 -21.69 -10.50
N TYR A 74 7.64 -22.07 -9.77
CA TYR A 74 7.65 -22.20 -8.31
C TYR A 74 7.25 -23.61 -7.87
N ASN A 75 8.26 -24.39 -7.52
CA ASN A 75 8.12 -25.73 -6.96
C ASN A 75 9.23 -25.96 -5.93
N ASN A 76 9.19 -27.14 -5.30
CA ASN A 76 10.16 -27.54 -4.28
C ASN A 76 11.61 -27.66 -4.79
N GLU A 77 11.82 -27.78 -6.11
CA GLU A 77 13.16 -27.82 -6.70
C GLU A 77 13.69 -26.41 -7.02
N SER A 78 12.82 -25.50 -7.49
CA SER A 78 13.20 -24.16 -7.90
C SER A 78 13.32 -23.17 -6.74
N VAL A 79 12.50 -23.32 -5.70
CA VAL A 79 12.48 -22.43 -4.53
C VAL A 79 13.17 -23.12 -3.34
N PRO A 80 14.32 -22.60 -2.85
CA PRO A 80 15.03 -23.17 -1.70
C PRO A 80 14.14 -23.35 -0.46
N SER A 81 14.34 -24.44 0.29
CA SER A 81 13.54 -24.81 1.48
C SER A 81 13.59 -23.82 2.66
N ASP A 82 14.44 -22.80 2.59
CA ASP A 82 14.51 -21.67 3.52
C ASP A 82 13.79 -20.40 3.00
N MET A 83 13.55 -20.30 1.69
CA MET A 83 12.88 -19.14 1.07
C MET A 83 11.34 -19.24 1.06
N ILE A 84 10.70 -18.38 1.83
CA ILE A 84 9.23 -18.36 2.01
C ILE A 84 8.52 -17.59 0.90
N SER A 85 9.18 -16.60 0.31
CA SER A 85 8.64 -15.84 -0.81
C SER A 85 9.68 -15.67 -1.89
N ALA A 86 9.26 -15.89 -3.13
CA ALA A 86 10.05 -15.77 -4.33
C ALA A 86 9.38 -14.79 -5.29
N GLN A 87 10.19 -14.04 -6.04
CA GLN A 87 9.71 -13.13 -7.06
C GLN A 87 10.58 -13.30 -8.29
N ASP A 88 9.94 -13.55 -9.42
CA ASP A 88 10.57 -13.48 -10.72
C ASP A 88 10.18 -12.16 -11.40
N VAL A 89 11.20 -11.32 -11.60
CA VAL A 89 11.05 -9.97 -12.13
C VAL A 89 10.75 -9.99 -13.64
N ASP A 90 11.26 -10.99 -14.36
CA ASP A 90 11.12 -11.08 -15.82
C ASP A 90 9.71 -11.51 -16.20
N SER A 91 9.17 -12.52 -15.50
CA SER A 91 7.77 -12.95 -15.68
C SER A 91 6.76 -12.13 -14.87
N ASN A 92 7.21 -11.20 -14.03
CA ASN A 92 6.38 -10.44 -13.10
C ASN A 92 5.45 -11.33 -12.27
N THR A 93 6.01 -12.45 -11.82
CA THR A 93 5.31 -13.39 -10.97
C THR A 93 5.84 -13.32 -9.55
N PHE A 94 4.99 -13.68 -8.61
CA PHE A 94 5.35 -13.75 -7.20
C PHE A 94 4.75 -15.02 -6.64
N ALA A 95 5.50 -15.71 -5.79
CA ALA A 95 5.01 -16.86 -5.05
C ALA A 95 5.39 -16.76 -3.59
N MET A 96 4.53 -17.32 -2.75
CA MET A 96 4.75 -17.48 -1.34
C MET A 96 4.33 -18.90 -0.96
N ARG A 97 5.15 -19.55 -0.15
CA ARG A 97 4.82 -20.84 0.44
C ARG A 97 4.53 -20.69 1.92
N TYR A 98 3.68 -21.57 2.43
CA TYR A 98 3.34 -21.65 3.84
C TYR A 98 3.31 -23.11 4.27
N ASP A 99 4.26 -23.49 5.12
CA ASP A 99 4.37 -24.84 5.63
C ASP A 99 3.35 -25.04 6.75
N MET A 100 2.53 -26.08 6.62
CA MET A 100 1.48 -26.38 7.58
C MET A 100 1.39 -27.86 7.92
N VAL A 101 1.04 -28.14 9.17
CA VAL A 101 0.74 -29.48 9.67
C VAL A 101 -0.75 -29.55 9.92
N LEU A 102 -1.44 -30.41 9.18
CA LEU A 102 -2.88 -30.54 9.27
C LEU A 102 -3.26 -31.74 10.16
N PRO A 103 -4.32 -31.63 10.99
CA PRO A 103 -4.89 -32.80 11.64
C PRO A 103 -5.55 -33.73 10.61
N TYR A 104 -5.88 -34.96 11.05
CA TYR A 104 -6.50 -35.99 10.21
C TYR A 104 -7.74 -35.50 9.47
N SER A 105 -8.57 -34.70 10.14
CA SER A 105 -9.69 -33.93 9.58
C SER A 105 -9.93 -32.69 10.44
N ILE A 106 -10.31 -31.57 9.84
CA ILE A 106 -10.70 -30.36 10.57
C ILE A 106 -12.24 -30.32 10.68
N PRO A 107 -12.81 -30.14 11.88
CA PRO A 107 -14.25 -29.95 12.05
C PRO A 107 -14.78 -28.75 11.26
N ASP A 108 -16.06 -28.80 10.87
CA ASP A 108 -16.69 -27.74 10.07
C ASP A 108 -16.63 -26.37 10.74
N GLU A 109 -16.74 -26.32 12.06
CA GLU A 109 -16.75 -25.09 12.86
C GLU A 109 -15.38 -24.39 12.86
N ASP A 110 -14.30 -25.16 12.75
CA ASP A 110 -12.92 -24.65 12.83
C ASP A 110 -12.32 -24.36 11.44
N ALA A 111 -12.91 -24.89 10.36
CA ALA A 111 -12.35 -24.78 9.00
C ALA A 111 -12.11 -23.33 8.55
N TYR A 112 -13.00 -22.41 8.94
CA TYR A 112 -12.84 -20.99 8.63
C TYR A 112 -11.68 -20.35 9.41
N ASP A 113 -11.49 -20.72 10.67
CA ASP A 113 -10.38 -20.21 11.48
C ASP A 113 -9.03 -20.69 10.94
N TYR A 114 -8.96 -21.91 10.37
CA TYR A 114 -7.78 -22.35 9.61
C TYR A 114 -7.62 -21.58 8.30
N LEU A 115 -8.69 -21.34 7.55
CA LEU A 115 -8.65 -20.62 6.26
C LEU A 115 -8.04 -19.22 6.41
N ILE A 116 -8.43 -18.45 7.44
CA ILE A 116 -7.94 -17.08 7.63
C ILE A 116 -6.45 -17.00 8.01
N THR A 117 -5.85 -18.11 8.45
CA THR A 117 -4.40 -18.16 8.72
C THR A 117 -3.56 -18.34 7.46
N LEU A 118 -4.19 -18.74 6.34
CA LEU A 118 -3.48 -18.95 5.08
C LEU A 118 -3.09 -17.62 4.43
N PRO A 119 -1.92 -17.56 3.77
CA PRO A 119 -1.54 -16.37 3.01
C PRO A 119 -2.57 -16.07 1.91
N GLY A 120 -2.87 -14.80 1.70
CA GLY A 120 -3.82 -14.37 0.67
C GLY A 120 -5.30 -14.56 1.01
N ALA A 121 -5.65 -15.11 2.18
CA ALA A 121 -7.04 -15.31 2.61
C ALA A 121 -7.96 -14.08 2.46
N PRO A 122 -7.52 -12.82 2.72
CA PRO A 122 -8.33 -11.62 2.46
C PRO A 122 -8.82 -11.48 1.03
N TYR A 123 -8.15 -12.11 0.07
CA TYR A 123 -8.40 -11.97 -1.36
C TYR A 123 -9.02 -13.21 -1.99
N PHE A 124 -9.42 -14.21 -1.21
CA PHE A 124 -10.06 -15.40 -1.76
C PHE A 124 -11.46 -15.05 -2.28
N ALA A 125 -11.71 -15.35 -3.56
CA ALA A 125 -13.06 -15.40 -4.11
C ALA A 125 -13.86 -16.53 -3.44
N THR A 126 -15.18 -16.53 -3.64
CA THR A 126 -16.07 -17.54 -3.05
C THR A 126 -15.66 -18.97 -3.46
N GLY A 127 -15.25 -19.17 -4.71
CA GLY A 127 -14.80 -20.47 -5.20
C GLY A 127 -13.51 -20.93 -4.52
N LEU A 128 -12.56 -20.01 -4.31
CA LEU A 128 -11.30 -20.29 -3.62
C LEU A 128 -11.52 -20.58 -2.13
N MET A 129 -12.42 -19.84 -1.49
CA MET A 129 -12.84 -20.12 -0.11
C MET A 129 -13.46 -21.51 0.02
N ASN A 130 -14.36 -21.88 -0.89
CA ASN A 130 -15.01 -23.19 -0.90
C ASN A 130 -14.01 -24.31 -1.19
N PHE A 131 -13.08 -24.11 -2.11
CA PHE A 131 -12.01 -25.04 -2.45
C PHE A 131 -11.08 -25.30 -1.24
N VAL A 132 -10.58 -24.25 -0.59
CA VAL A 132 -9.73 -24.38 0.60
C VAL A 132 -10.49 -25.05 1.73
N THR A 133 -11.75 -24.65 1.95
CA THR A 133 -12.60 -25.25 2.98
C THR A 133 -12.84 -26.74 2.72
N ALA A 134 -13.09 -27.13 1.47
CA ALA A 134 -13.25 -28.54 1.08
C ALA A 134 -11.98 -29.36 1.34
N PHE A 135 -10.80 -28.79 1.05
CA PHE A 135 -9.52 -29.43 1.35
C PHE A 135 -9.30 -29.61 2.86
N LEU A 136 -9.56 -28.58 3.66
CA LEU A 136 -9.40 -28.62 5.12
C LEU A 136 -10.35 -29.64 5.76
N LYS A 137 -11.56 -29.78 5.24
CA LYS A 137 -12.56 -30.76 5.71
C LYS A 137 -12.28 -32.19 5.25
N ALA A 138 -11.64 -32.38 4.10
CA ALA A 138 -11.30 -33.70 3.59
C ALA A 138 -10.39 -34.44 4.58
N ASN A 139 -10.59 -35.75 4.73
CA ASN A 139 -9.70 -36.58 5.54
C ASN A 139 -8.34 -36.79 4.82
N GLN A 140 -7.32 -37.22 5.55
CA GLN A 140 -5.97 -37.41 5.00
C GLN A 140 -5.95 -38.30 3.73
N THR A 141 -6.74 -39.37 3.70
CA THR A 141 -6.84 -40.27 2.55
C THR A 141 -7.44 -39.60 1.31
N THR A 142 -8.50 -38.80 1.51
CA THR A 142 -9.18 -38.07 0.44
C THR A 142 -8.30 -36.92 -0.08
N ARG A 143 -7.57 -36.24 0.82
CA ARG A 143 -6.58 -35.23 0.42
C ARG A 143 -5.49 -35.82 -0.48
N ALA A 144 -5.00 -37.02 -0.16
CA ALA A 144 -4.00 -37.71 -0.98
C ALA A 144 -4.59 -38.23 -2.31
N ALA A 145 -5.85 -38.69 -2.30
CA ALA A 145 -6.48 -39.30 -3.48
C ALA A 145 -6.95 -38.29 -4.54
N LEU A 146 -7.38 -37.08 -4.13
CA LEU A 146 -7.96 -36.06 -5.03
C LEU A 146 -6.95 -35.03 -5.57
N GLN A 147 -5.66 -35.37 -5.59
CA GLN A 147 -4.64 -34.51 -6.19
C GLN A 147 -4.88 -34.34 -7.71
N PRO A 148 -4.59 -33.17 -8.30
CA PRO A 148 -4.00 -31.98 -7.69
C PRO A 148 -5.04 -31.06 -7.03
N TRP A 149 -4.76 -30.62 -5.79
CA TRP A 149 -5.53 -29.56 -5.15
C TRP A 149 -5.03 -28.20 -5.63
N ARG A 150 -5.68 -27.66 -6.66
CA ARG A 150 -5.36 -26.36 -7.24
C ARG A 150 -6.61 -25.61 -7.66
N LEU A 151 -6.58 -24.29 -7.51
CA LEU A 151 -7.57 -23.40 -8.08
C LEU A 151 -6.96 -22.02 -8.33
N CYS A 152 -7.37 -21.39 -9.42
CA CYS A 152 -6.98 -20.03 -9.77
C CYS A 152 -8.20 -19.11 -9.79
N GLN A 153 -7.97 -17.81 -9.71
CA GLN A 153 -8.99 -16.77 -9.78
C GLN A 153 -8.43 -15.54 -10.51
N HIS A 154 -9.32 -14.69 -10.99
CA HIS A 154 -8.97 -13.42 -11.62
C HIS A 154 -9.19 -12.25 -10.67
N ASN A 155 -8.23 -11.33 -10.65
CA ASN A 155 -8.32 -10.10 -9.87
C ASN A 155 -8.56 -8.91 -10.79
N PHE A 156 -9.58 -8.12 -10.51
CA PHE A 156 -9.96 -6.95 -11.29
C PHE A 156 -9.96 -5.67 -10.44
N LEU A 157 -9.85 -4.52 -11.09
CA LEU A 157 -10.07 -3.19 -10.51
C LEU A 157 -10.78 -2.31 -11.53
N LEU A 158 -12.00 -1.89 -11.22
CA LEU A 158 -12.90 -1.17 -12.12
C LEU A 158 -13.04 -1.89 -13.48
N GLY A 159 -13.14 -3.22 -13.45
CA GLY A 159 -13.22 -4.08 -14.64
C GLY A 159 -11.90 -4.29 -15.39
N LEU A 160 -10.80 -3.66 -14.97
CA LEU A 160 -9.47 -3.89 -15.55
C LEU A 160 -8.81 -5.09 -14.88
N SER A 161 -8.33 -6.06 -15.68
CA SER A 161 -7.58 -7.22 -15.15
C SER A 161 -6.26 -6.75 -14.54
N LEU A 162 -6.09 -6.98 -13.25
CA LEU A 162 -4.85 -6.70 -12.51
C LEU A 162 -3.85 -7.85 -12.62
N GLY A 163 -4.36 -9.07 -12.66
CA GLY A 163 -3.56 -10.27 -12.62
C GLY A 163 -4.37 -11.49 -12.21
N ASP A 164 -3.69 -12.61 -12.24
CA ASP A 164 -4.23 -13.92 -11.91
C ASP A 164 -3.60 -14.40 -10.60
N PHE A 165 -4.42 -15.04 -9.76
CA PHE A 165 -4.02 -15.53 -8.44
C PHE A 165 -4.34 -17.02 -8.38
N CYS A 166 -3.33 -17.85 -8.11
CA CYS A 166 -3.48 -19.29 -7.98
C CYS A 166 -3.07 -19.75 -6.59
N PHE A 167 -3.83 -20.71 -6.08
CA PHE A 167 -3.58 -21.36 -4.81
C PHE A 167 -3.52 -22.87 -5.03
N TRP A 168 -2.55 -23.54 -4.40
CA TRP A 168 -2.50 -24.99 -4.42
C TRP A 168 -1.90 -25.56 -3.14
N PHE A 169 -2.20 -26.83 -2.88
CA PHE A 169 -1.59 -27.59 -1.81
C PHE A 169 -0.68 -28.66 -2.38
N GLU A 170 0.52 -28.75 -1.85
CA GLU A 170 1.48 -29.80 -2.18
C GLU A 170 1.79 -30.61 -0.93
N GLN A 171 1.83 -31.94 -1.05
CA GLN A 171 2.17 -32.79 0.07
C GLN A 171 3.68 -33.00 0.14
N VAL A 172 4.30 -32.74 1.29
CA VAL A 172 5.77 -32.85 1.44
C VAL A 172 6.22 -34.31 1.39
N ASN A 173 5.54 -35.17 2.15
CA ASN A 173 5.75 -36.62 2.09
C ASN A 173 4.40 -37.35 2.14
N PRO A 174 4.20 -38.43 1.35
CA PRO A 174 2.96 -39.20 1.33
C PRO A 174 2.52 -39.73 2.70
N ASN A 175 3.49 -39.99 3.58
CA ASN A 175 3.27 -40.63 4.88
C ASN A 175 3.10 -39.64 6.03
N THR A 176 3.32 -38.34 5.81
CA THR A 176 3.22 -37.32 6.85
C THR A 176 2.07 -36.35 6.56
N PRO A 177 1.39 -35.83 7.58
CA PRO A 177 0.33 -34.84 7.42
C PRO A 177 0.88 -33.41 7.20
N GLN A 178 2.02 -33.31 6.50
CA GLN A 178 2.70 -32.06 6.20
C GLN A 178 2.34 -31.62 4.77
N TYR A 179 1.86 -30.40 4.67
CA TYR A 179 1.45 -29.78 3.41
C TYR A 179 2.10 -28.42 3.27
N ILE A 180 2.38 -28.04 2.04
CA ILE A 180 2.82 -26.70 1.67
C ILE A 180 1.64 -26.06 0.94
N ALA A 181 1.17 -24.95 1.49
CA ALA A 181 0.18 -24.12 0.84
C ALA A 181 0.91 -23.06 0.03
N TRP A 182 0.72 -23.09 -1.28
CA TRP A 182 1.34 -22.16 -2.20
C TRP A 182 0.32 -21.13 -2.65
N VAL A 183 0.75 -19.87 -2.63
CA VAL A 183 0.09 -18.74 -3.26
C VAL A 183 1.02 -18.24 -4.33
N ALA A 184 0.57 -18.21 -5.58
CA ALA A 184 1.32 -17.52 -6.62
C ALA A 184 0.43 -16.64 -7.47
N THR A 185 1.03 -15.57 -7.99
CA THR A 185 0.34 -14.56 -8.78
C THR A 185 1.12 -14.24 -10.03
N HIS A 186 0.39 -14.04 -11.12
CA HIS A 186 0.89 -13.44 -12.34
C HIS A 186 0.28 -12.06 -12.49
N VAL A 187 1.11 -11.01 -12.49
CA VAL A 187 0.62 -9.62 -12.56
C VAL A 187 0.53 -9.18 -14.02
N ASN A 188 -0.69 -8.96 -14.48
CA ASN A 188 -1.02 -8.59 -15.87
C ASN A 188 -0.72 -7.10 -16.10
N GLU A 189 0.55 -6.78 -16.31
CA GLU A 189 1.00 -5.40 -16.49
C GLU A 189 1.76 -5.18 -17.81
N THR A 190 1.13 -4.50 -18.76
CA THR A 190 1.78 -4.20 -20.05
C THR A 190 3.03 -3.32 -19.88
N PRO A 191 4.07 -3.49 -20.73
CA PRO A 191 5.23 -2.61 -20.74
C PRO A 191 4.88 -1.13 -20.90
N THR A 192 3.85 -0.84 -21.70
CA THR A 192 3.31 0.52 -21.88
C THR A 192 2.82 1.12 -20.57
N TRP A 193 2.12 0.33 -19.74
CA TRP A 193 1.65 0.79 -18.42
C TRP A 193 2.82 1.07 -17.47
N ARG A 194 3.87 0.25 -17.49
CA ARG A 194 5.08 0.47 -16.67
C ARG A 194 5.75 1.80 -17.01
N TRP A 195 5.89 2.11 -18.30
CA TRP A 195 6.45 3.39 -18.77
C TRP A 195 5.55 4.56 -18.42
N PHE A 196 4.23 4.40 -18.59
CA PHE A 196 3.27 5.42 -18.18
C PHE A 196 3.40 5.76 -16.69
N LYS A 197 3.47 4.76 -15.80
CA LYS A 197 3.70 4.98 -14.37
C LYS A 197 5.01 5.71 -14.09
N LEU A 198 6.09 5.37 -14.81
CA LEU A 198 7.38 6.06 -14.63
C LEU A 198 7.28 7.54 -14.99
N VAL A 199 6.70 7.86 -16.15
CA VAL A 199 6.50 9.26 -16.60
C VAL A 199 5.57 10.00 -15.65
N PHE A 200 4.51 9.35 -15.18
CA PHE A 200 3.60 9.89 -14.19
C PHE A 200 4.31 10.24 -12.87
N ARG A 201 5.10 9.32 -12.32
CA ARG A 201 5.87 9.51 -11.06
C ARG A 201 6.92 10.60 -11.19
N PHE A 202 7.59 10.70 -12.34
CA PHE A 202 8.55 11.78 -12.61
C PHE A 202 7.86 13.15 -12.69
N THR A 203 6.72 13.21 -13.38
CA THR A 203 5.91 14.42 -13.50
C THR A 203 5.37 14.85 -12.13
N LEU A 204 4.86 13.91 -11.34
CA LEU A 204 4.36 14.14 -9.98
C LEU A 204 5.48 14.66 -9.07
N THR A 205 6.67 14.06 -9.12
CA THR A 205 7.84 14.50 -8.33
C THR A 205 8.27 15.91 -8.71
N THR A 206 8.33 16.21 -10.02
CA THR A 206 8.65 17.56 -10.50
C THR A 206 7.60 18.57 -10.03
N TYR A 207 6.32 18.20 -10.06
CA TYR A 207 5.23 19.04 -9.58
C TYR A 207 5.28 19.26 -8.06
N VAL A 208 5.61 18.23 -7.27
CA VAL A 208 5.86 18.35 -5.82
C VAL A 208 6.97 19.35 -5.55
N LEU A 209 8.11 19.24 -6.23
CA LEU A 209 9.22 20.18 -6.08
C LEU A 209 8.85 21.61 -6.49
N TYR A 210 8.04 21.76 -7.55
CA TYR A 210 7.50 23.05 -7.96
C TYR A 210 6.59 23.68 -6.89
N VAL A 211 5.69 22.89 -6.29
CA VAL A 211 4.82 23.35 -5.20
C VAL A 211 5.64 23.76 -3.97
N LEU A 212 6.64 22.94 -3.59
CA LEU A 212 7.55 23.29 -2.50
C LEU A 212 8.30 24.59 -2.77
N TRP A 213 8.80 24.79 -3.99
CA TRP A 213 9.48 26.02 -4.34
C TRP A 213 8.56 27.24 -4.24
N THR A 214 7.37 27.15 -4.84
CA THR A 214 6.46 28.29 -4.98
C THR A 214 5.72 28.64 -3.69
N GLN A 215 5.33 27.65 -2.88
CA GLN A 215 4.49 27.83 -1.69
C GLN A 215 5.26 27.75 -0.36
N TYR A 216 6.52 27.27 -0.37
CA TYR A 216 7.33 27.15 0.85
C TYR A 216 8.62 27.98 0.73
N TYR A 217 9.56 27.55 -0.11
CA TYR A 217 10.91 28.14 -0.12
C TYR A 217 10.95 29.59 -0.59
N ARG A 218 10.11 29.99 -1.54
CA ARG A 218 10.03 31.39 -1.97
C ARG A 218 9.69 32.33 -0.80
N HIS A 219 8.82 31.90 0.12
CA HIS A 219 8.45 32.70 1.28
C HIS A 219 9.56 32.77 2.33
N ASP A 220 10.28 31.68 2.56
CA ASP A 220 11.44 31.66 3.46
C ASP A 220 12.56 32.58 2.97
N LEU A 221 12.83 32.59 1.66
CA LEU A 221 13.82 33.48 1.06
C LEU A 221 13.46 34.95 1.23
N VAL A 222 12.19 35.30 1.02
CA VAL A 222 11.68 36.67 1.22
C VAL A 222 11.70 37.07 2.71
N LEU A 223 11.40 36.15 3.62
CA LEU A 223 11.52 36.39 5.05
C LEU A 223 12.97 36.69 5.44
N LEU A 224 13.92 35.88 4.94
CA LEU A 224 15.33 36.07 5.22
C LEU A 224 15.86 37.40 4.66
N SER A 225 15.48 37.79 3.45
CA SER A 225 15.88 39.08 2.87
C SER A 225 15.32 40.24 3.69
N ASN A 226 14.03 40.20 4.04
CA ASN A 226 13.39 41.22 4.86
C ASN A 226 14.03 41.33 6.25
N LEU A 227 14.42 40.22 6.88
CA LEU A 227 15.10 40.23 8.17
C LEU A 227 16.51 40.82 8.09
N ARG A 228 17.23 40.60 6.99
CA ARG A 228 18.57 41.19 6.76
C ARG A 228 18.50 42.69 6.50
N GLU A 229 17.52 43.14 5.71
CA GLU A 229 17.37 44.53 5.32
C GLU A 229 16.73 45.40 6.41
N ARG A 230 15.67 44.91 7.04
CA ARG A 230 14.82 45.73 7.91
C ARG A 230 15.03 45.43 9.39
N GLY A 231 15.30 44.18 9.76
CA GLY A 231 15.28 43.70 11.15
C GLY A 231 13.88 43.81 11.79
N LEU A 232 13.63 43.07 12.88
CA LEU A 232 12.38 43.12 13.64
C LEU A 232 12.38 44.24 14.69
N SER A 233 13.50 44.43 15.39
CA SER A 233 13.69 45.48 16.40
C SER A 233 15.12 46.01 16.36
N ARG A 234 15.33 47.22 16.90
CA ARG A 234 16.66 47.84 17.03
C ARG A 234 17.55 47.15 18.07
N GLU A 235 16.94 46.40 19.00
CA GLU A 235 17.64 45.71 20.09
C GLU A 235 18.31 44.41 19.64
N TYR A 236 17.70 43.70 18.68
CA TYR A 236 18.19 42.40 18.23
C TYR A 236 18.94 42.53 16.90
N LYS A 237 20.23 42.18 16.91
CA LYS A 237 21.12 42.23 15.74
C LYS A 237 21.39 40.88 15.08
N LYS A 238 20.99 39.78 15.73
CA LYS A 238 21.20 38.41 15.26
C LYS A 238 19.86 37.69 15.22
N TYR A 239 19.51 37.16 14.06
CA TYR A 239 18.29 36.39 13.83
C TYR A 239 18.65 34.98 13.38
N VAL A 240 18.05 33.98 14.00
CA VAL A 240 18.14 32.58 13.60
C VAL A 240 16.79 32.17 13.04
N VAL A 241 16.73 31.90 11.74
CA VAL A 241 15.52 31.41 11.08
C VAL A 241 15.51 29.89 11.17
N VAL A 242 14.46 29.33 11.76
CA VAL A 242 14.24 27.89 11.85
C VAL A 242 13.31 27.51 10.70
N VAL A 243 13.83 26.70 9.78
CA VAL A 243 13.06 26.18 8.65
C VAL A 243 12.25 24.98 9.14
N GLY A 244 10.93 25.03 8.97
CA GLY A 244 10.01 23.99 9.45
C GLY A 244 9.88 22.78 8.53
N ASP A 245 8.81 22.02 8.75
CA ASP A 245 8.39 20.91 7.88
C ASP A 245 7.69 21.45 6.61
N PRO A 246 8.20 21.15 5.40
CA PRO A 246 7.60 21.58 4.15
C PRO A 246 6.38 20.73 3.74
N ALA A 247 6.13 19.58 4.39
CA ALA A 247 5.07 18.65 4.02
C ALA A 247 3.69 19.30 4.06
N TYR A 248 3.45 20.27 4.97
CA TYR A 248 2.19 20.99 5.02
C TYR A 248 1.81 21.63 3.67
N ALA A 249 2.78 22.22 2.96
CA ALA A 249 2.52 22.82 1.64
C ALA A 249 1.99 21.78 0.65
N ILE A 250 2.55 20.57 0.68
CA ILE A 250 2.11 19.46 -0.17
C ILE A 250 0.75 18.91 0.24
N MET A 251 0.55 18.66 1.53
CA MET A 251 -0.73 18.15 2.06
C MET A 251 -1.86 19.17 1.86
N SER A 252 -1.53 20.45 1.78
CA SER A 252 -2.46 21.52 1.46
C SER A 252 -2.79 21.64 -0.03
N ASN A 253 -2.18 20.87 -0.93
CA ASN A 253 -2.51 20.84 -2.36
C ASN A 253 -3.40 19.62 -2.74
N PRO A 254 -4.65 19.81 -3.21
CA PRO A 254 -5.56 18.70 -3.49
C PRO A 254 -5.10 17.87 -4.71
N VAL A 255 -4.43 18.51 -5.66
CA VAL A 255 -3.96 17.88 -6.88
C VAL A 255 -2.86 16.87 -6.55
N VAL A 256 -1.93 17.22 -5.65
CA VAL A 256 -0.88 16.29 -5.22
C VAL A 256 -1.48 15.10 -4.49
N LEU A 257 -2.40 15.32 -3.55
CA LEU A 257 -3.05 14.24 -2.81
C LEU A 257 -3.79 13.27 -3.75
N MET A 258 -4.58 13.80 -4.69
CA MET A 258 -5.29 12.99 -5.66
C MET A 258 -4.33 12.23 -6.58
N ALA A 259 -3.26 12.88 -7.05
CA ALA A 259 -2.26 12.23 -7.89
C ALA A 259 -1.51 11.11 -7.18
N MET A 260 -1.20 11.27 -5.88
CA MET A 260 -0.60 10.21 -5.06
C MET A 260 -1.55 9.02 -4.87
N VAL A 261 -2.85 9.28 -4.66
CA VAL A 261 -3.86 8.22 -4.58
C VAL A 261 -3.99 7.46 -5.91
N ILE A 262 -4.03 8.19 -7.04
CA ILE A 262 -4.05 7.59 -8.38
C ILE A 262 -2.79 6.73 -8.63
N ASP A 263 -1.62 7.18 -8.18
CA ASP A 263 -0.38 6.39 -8.26
C ASP A 263 -0.47 5.06 -7.50
N ILE A 264 -1.14 5.04 -6.35
CA ILE A 264 -1.35 3.82 -5.56
C ILE A 264 -2.33 2.90 -6.27
N TRP A 265 -3.44 3.43 -6.80
CA TRP A 265 -4.41 2.64 -7.57
C TRP A 265 -3.79 2.04 -8.83
N GLY A 266 -2.89 2.75 -9.51
CA GLY A 266 -2.14 2.22 -10.65
C GLY A 266 -1.21 1.05 -10.33
N GLY A 267 -0.94 0.80 -9.04
CA GLY A 267 -0.15 -0.33 -8.52
C GLY A 267 -0.92 -1.21 -7.55
N SER A 268 -2.25 -1.32 -7.70
CA SER A 268 -3.14 -2.05 -6.78
C SER A 268 -2.77 -3.52 -6.59
N MET A 269 -2.35 -4.24 -7.64
CA MET A 269 -1.91 -5.64 -7.51
C MET A 269 -0.70 -5.76 -6.59
N TYR A 270 0.24 -4.82 -6.67
CA TYR A 270 1.40 -4.80 -5.77
C TYR A 270 1.03 -4.38 -4.34
N PHE A 271 -0.04 -3.59 -4.17
CA PHE A 271 -0.60 -3.31 -2.85
C PHE A 271 -1.21 -4.57 -2.22
N MET A 272 -1.97 -5.34 -2.99
CA MET A 272 -2.45 -6.67 -2.59
C MET A 272 -1.28 -7.59 -2.20
N LEU A 273 -0.22 -7.65 -3.01
CA LEU A 273 0.97 -8.44 -2.69
C LEU A 273 1.68 -7.95 -1.42
N ALA A 274 1.72 -6.65 -1.17
CA ALA A 274 2.25 -6.10 0.06
C ALA A 274 1.43 -6.55 1.29
N LEU A 275 0.11 -6.63 1.16
CA LEU A 275 -0.78 -7.16 2.20
C LEU A 275 -0.56 -8.65 2.47
N VAL A 276 -0.37 -9.45 1.43
CA VAL A 276 0.04 -10.87 1.57
C VAL A 276 1.41 -11.00 2.25
N ARG A 277 2.36 -10.09 1.96
CA ARG A 277 3.68 -10.10 2.60
C ARG A 277 3.64 -9.77 4.09
N VAL A 278 2.80 -8.83 4.52
CA VAL A 278 2.73 -8.47 5.96
C VAL A 278 1.96 -9.48 6.80
N SER A 279 1.18 -10.39 6.18
CA SER A 279 0.55 -11.49 6.94
C SER A 279 1.53 -12.60 7.32
N GLN A 280 2.77 -12.59 6.79
CA GLN A 280 3.81 -13.56 7.11
C GLN A 280 4.97 -12.92 7.88
N PHE A 281 5.26 -13.44 9.07
CA PHE A 281 6.35 -12.96 9.93
C PHE A 281 7.66 -13.76 9.79
N GLN A 282 7.62 -14.88 9.08
CA GLN A 282 8.74 -15.81 9.01
C GLN A 282 9.90 -15.28 8.16
N ASP A 283 9.63 -14.45 7.14
CA ASP A 283 10.65 -13.73 6.37
C ASP A 283 10.58 -12.22 6.63
N PHE A 284 11.45 -11.74 7.52
CA PHE A 284 11.47 -10.34 7.93
C PHE A 284 11.76 -9.37 6.78
N ARG A 285 12.50 -9.79 5.75
CA ARG A 285 12.84 -8.93 4.61
C ARG A 285 11.59 -8.61 3.80
N TRP A 286 10.81 -9.63 3.44
CA TRP A 286 9.56 -9.44 2.71
C TRP A 286 8.49 -8.75 3.55
N TYR A 287 8.44 -9.05 4.84
CA TYR A 287 7.58 -8.34 5.79
C TYR A 287 7.88 -6.82 5.82
N ALA A 288 9.16 -6.44 5.94
CA ALA A 288 9.57 -5.04 5.96
C ALA A 288 9.26 -4.33 4.63
N LEU A 289 9.48 -5.00 3.49
CA LEU A 289 9.09 -4.47 2.17
C LEU A 289 7.57 -4.29 2.05
N GLY A 290 6.78 -5.23 2.58
CA GLY A 290 5.33 -5.09 2.67
C GLY A 290 4.91 -3.87 3.49
N CYS A 291 5.52 -3.68 4.67
CA CYS A 291 5.24 -2.51 5.53
C CYS A 291 5.59 -1.18 4.85
N ILE A 292 6.74 -1.09 4.19
CA ILE A 292 7.16 0.12 3.46
C ILE A 292 6.21 0.41 2.30
N TYR A 293 5.73 -0.61 1.59
CA TYR A 293 4.80 -0.40 0.49
C TYR A 293 3.42 0.02 0.99
N ILE A 294 2.93 -0.62 2.07
CA ILE A 294 1.65 -0.29 2.70
C ILE A 294 1.64 1.12 3.29
N SER A 295 2.77 1.63 3.80
CA SER A 295 2.80 2.98 4.39
C SER A 295 2.41 4.09 3.39
N ARG A 296 2.46 3.81 2.08
CA ARG A 296 1.90 4.69 1.04
C ARG A 296 0.40 4.93 1.22
N SER A 297 -0.32 4.07 1.94
CA SER A 297 -1.74 4.26 2.25
C SER A 297 -2.02 5.55 3.02
N VAL A 298 -1.02 6.14 3.68
CA VAL A 298 -1.14 7.44 4.38
C VAL A 298 -1.69 8.55 3.49
N TRP A 299 -1.47 8.49 2.18
CA TRP A 299 -2.00 9.48 1.24
C TRP A 299 -3.53 9.47 1.15
N PHE A 300 -4.15 8.31 1.38
CA PHE A 300 -5.60 8.23 1.51
C PHE A 300 -6.09 8.90 2.80
N ALA A 301 -5.37 8.73 3.91
CA ALA A 301 -5.68 9.43 5.15
C ALA A 301 -5.58 10.96 4.96
N TYR A 302 -4.52 11.45 4.29
CA TYR A 302 -4.38 12.88 3.98
C TYR A 302 -5.48 13.41 3.07
N LEU A 303 -5.85 12.68 2.02
CA LEU A 303 -6.96 13.06 1.14
C LEU A 303 -8.29 13.08 1.92
N SER A 304 -8.54 12.06 2.73
CA SER A 304 -9.73 11.95 3.58
C SER A 304 -9.82 13.10 4.57
N MET A 305 -8.74 13.42 5.29
CA MET A 305 -8.67 14.57 6.19
C MET A 305 -8.98 15.88 5.48
N ARG A 306 -8.48 16.06 4.25
CA ARG A 306 -8.74 17.26 3.48
C ARG A 306 -10.21 17.37 3.08
N MET A 307 -10.78 16.28 2.54
CA MET A 307 -12.18 16.23 2.16
C MET A 307 -13.09 16.47 3.36
N LEU A 308 -12.75 15.88 4.51
CA LEU A 308 -13.45 16.10 5.76
C LEU A 308 -13.32 17.55 6.25
N SER A 309 -12.13 18.16 6.16
CA SER A 309 -11.93 19.57 6.52
C SER A 309 -12.79 20.50 5.66
N TYR A 310 -12.92 20.21 4.37
CA TYR A 310 -13.84 20.93 3.48
C TYR A 310 -15.30 20.74 3.91
N LEU A 311 -15.71 19.51 4.20
CA LEU A 311 -17.07 19.17 4.64
C LEU A 311 -17.41 19.84 5.97
N ILE A 312 -16.51 19.82 6.96
CA ILE A 312 -16.67 20.44 8.26
C ILE A 312 -16.88 21.95 8.11
N LYS A 313 -16.05 22.62 7.29
CA LYS A 313 -16.20 24.06 7.03
C LYS A 313 -17.51 24.37 6.33
N TRP A 314 -17.89 23.56 5.34
CA TRP A 314 -19.14 23.72 4.62
C TRP A 314 -20.36 23.53 5.54
N ARG A 315 -20.32 22.55 6.45
CA ARG A 315 -21.38 22.27 7.44
C ARG A 315 -21.27 23.11 8.73
N ARG A 316 -20.22 23.92 8.88
CA ARG A 316 -19.89 24.72 10.07
C ARG A 316 -19.77 23.89 11.36
N TRP A 317 -19.21 22.68 11.26
CA TRP A 317 -19.02 21.77 12.40
C TRP A 317 -17.68 21.95 13.13
N GLU A 318 -17.04 23.12 12.98
CA GLU A 318 -15.70 23.37 13.50
C GLU A 318 -15.62 23.21 15.03
N SER A 319 -16.73 23.42 15.75
CA SER A 319 -16.80 23.22 17.21
C SER A 319 -16.80 21.75 17.63
N SER A 320 -17.14 20.83 16.72
CA SER A 320 -17.28 19.40 17.00
C SER A 320 -16.01 18.60 16.71
N PHE A 321 -15.04 19.19 15.99
CA PHE A 321 -13.84 18.48 15.53
C PHE A 321 -12.56 19.15 16.05
N ALA A 322 -11.61 18.33 16.48
CA ALA A 322 -10.26 18.77 16.81
C ALA A 322 -9.34 18.64 15.58
N PRO A 323 -8.41 19.59 15.37
CA PRO A 323 -7.42 19.47 14.31
C PRO A 323 -6.48 18.29 14.61
N VAL A 324 -6.17 17.51 13.57
CA VAL A 324 -5.21 16.40 13.64
C VAL A 324 -3.89 16.86 13.03
N ASP A 325 -2.78 16.56 13.71
CA ASP A 325 -1.45 16.83 13.17
C ASP A 325 -1.11 15.78 12.10
N PRO A 326 -0.81 16.19 10.85
CA PRO A 326 -0.51 15.26 9.79
C PRO A 326 0.79 14.47 10.00
N SER A 327 1.75 15.00 10.76
CA SER A 327 3.00 14.30 11.10
C SER A 327 2.71 13.09 11.98
N PHE A 328 1.72 13.20 12.88
CA PHE A 328 1.28 12.07 13.70
C PHE A 328 0.66 10.97 12.85
N LEU A 329 -0.13 11.31 11.82
CA LEU A 329 -0.64 10.34 10.86
C LEU A 329 0.47 9.68 10.06
N ALA A 330 1.47 10.45 9.62
CA ALA A 330 2.66 9.91 8.96
C ALA A 330 3.32 8.84 9.82
N ILE A 331 3.69 9.21 11.05
CA ILE A 331 4.38 8.31 11.99
C ILE A 331 3.52 7.07 12.26
N SER A 332 2.22 7.26 12.47
CA SER A 332 1.29 6.16 12.73
C SER A 332 1.19 5.20 11.56
N ALA A 333 1.12 5.69 10.32
CA ALA A 333 1.09 4.85 9.13
C ALA A 333 2.38 4.05 8.93
N TYR A 334 3.55 4.67 9.16
CA TYR A 334 4.84 3.97 9.03
C TYR A 334 5.10 2.95 10.15
N VAL A 335 4.68 3.24 11.39
CA VAL A 335 4.95 2.38 12.55
C VAL A 335 3.88 1.29 12.71
N TYR A 336 2.60 1.65 12.56
CA TYR A 336 1.48 0.75 12.85
C TYR A 336 0.79 0.22 11.59
N GLY A 337 0.97 0.82 10.41
CA GLY A 337 0.23 0.41 9.20
C GLY A 337 0.40 -1.07 8.85
N GLY A 338 1.64 -1.53 8.72
CA GLY A 338 1.95 -2.94 8.45
C GLY A 338 1.48 -3.90 9.56
N PRO A 339 1.87 -3.69 10.84
CA PRO A 339 1.42 -4.53 11.95
C PRO A 339 -0.11 -4.60 12.11
N LEU A 340 -0.80 -3.47 11.99
CA LEU A 340 -2.25 -3.41 12.06
C LEU A 340 -2.88 -4.23 10.92
N MET A 341 -2.40 -4.04 9.69
CA MET A 341 -2.88 -4.82 8.55
C MET A 341 -2.62 -6.32 8.72
N SER A 342 -1.49 -6.71 9.29
CA SER A 342 -1.22 -8.12 9.61
C SER A 342 -2.26 -8.71 10.57
N ILE A 343 -2.65 -7.97 11.60
CA ILE A 343 -3.71 -8.39 12.53
C ILE A 343 -5.07 -8.48 11.80
N LEU A 344 -5.38 -7.49 10.95
CA LEU A 344 -6.63 -7.50 10.18
C LEU A 344 -6.69 -8.69 9.21
N CYS A 345 -5.56 -9.06 8.60
CA CYS A 345 -5.44 -10.18 7.68
C CYS A 345 -5.40 -11.56 8.35
N THR A 346 -5.25 -11.64 9.68
CA THR A 346 -5.14 -12.91 10.43
C THR A 346 -6.29 -13.13 11.41
N THR A 347 -7.25 -12.20 11.47
CA THR A 347 -8.44 -12.27 12.32
C THR A 347 -9.70 -12.43 11.48
N ARG A 348 -10.84 -12.68 12.13
CA ARG A 348 -12.15 -12.80 11.45
C ARG A 348 -12.59 -11.52 10.70
N VAL A 349 -11.85 -10.41 10.84
CA VAL A 349 -12.04 -9.20 10.03
C VAL A 349 -11.81 -9.48 8.53
N VAL A 350 -11.02 -10.50 8.19
CA VAL A 350 -10.85 -11.02 6.81
C VAL A 350 -12.18 -11.20 6.08
N TRP A 351 -13.23 -11.64 6.79
CA TRP A 351 -14.56 -11.80 6.21
C TRP A 351 -15.09 -10.51 5.58
N ILE A 352 -14.85 -9.36 6.23
CA ILE A 352 -15.29 -8.05 5.73
C ILE A 352 -14.60 -7.74 4.40
N PHE A 353 -13.29 -7.99 4.29
CA PHE A 353 -12.55 -7.81 3.04
C PHE A 353 -13.10 -8.72 1.94
N GLN A 354 -13.29 -10.01 2.24
CA GLN A 354 -13.87 -10.97 1.30
C GLN A 354 -15.24 -10.51 0.77
N GLN A 355 -16.12 -9.99 1.64
CA GLN A 355 -17.41 -9.46 1.21
C GLN A 355 -17.27 -8.18 0.39
N LEU A 356 -16.38 -7.26 0.79
CA LEU A 356 -16.14 -6.02 0.06
C LEU A 356 -15.77 -6.31 -1.40
N TRP A 357 -14.89 -7.27 -1.66
CA TRP A 357 -14.45 -7.60 -3.02
C TRP A 357 -15.54 -8.12 -3.96
N LEU A 358 -16.68 -8.55 -3.41
CA LEU A 358 -17.78 -9.12 -4.18
C LEU A 358 -18.89 -8.10 -4.47
N ILE A 359 -18.91 -6.95 -3.78
CA ILE A 359 -20.02 -5.97 -3.86
C ILE A 359 -20.25 -5.47 -5.29
N PHE A 360 -19.18 -5.18 -6.03
CA PHE A 360 -19.26 -4.64 -7.38
C PHE A 360 -19.26 -5.71 -8.47
N LEU A 361 -19.23 -7.00 -8.09
CA LEU A 361 -19.31 -8.12 -9.02
C LEU A 361 -20.74 -8.68 -9.11
N PRO A 362 -21.22 -8.99 -10.32
CA PRO A 362 -22.36 -9.88 -10.51
C PRO A 362 -22.17 -11.23 -9.83
N GLN A 363 -23.25 -11.79 -9.28
CA GLN A 363 -23.23 -13.08 -8.56
C GLN A 363 -22.66 -14.23 -9.39
N SER A 364 -22.87 -14.22 -10.71
CA SER A 364 -22.33 -15.25 -11.61
C SER A 364 -20.80 -15.28 -11.69
N MET A 365 -20.12 -14.23 -11.20
CA MET A 365 -18.66 -14.12 -11.22
C MET A 365 -18.03 -14.29 -9.83
N HIS A 366 -18.83 -14.41 -8.76
CA HIS A 366 -18.33 -14.50 -7.38
C HIS A 366 -17.48 -15.73 -7.10
N GLU A 367 -17.64 -16.79 -7.90
CA GLU A 367 -16.84 -18.02 -7.74
C GLU A 367 -15.39 -17.81 -8.17
N ASN A 368 -15.16 -17.06 -9.24
CA ASN A 368 -13.90 -17.07 -9.98
C ASN A 368 -13.16 -15.73 -9.94
N ASN A 369 -13.85 -14.66 -9.56
CA ASN A 369 -13.34 -13.30 -9.70
C ASN A 369 -13.47 -12.53 -8.39
N ILE A 370 -12.54 -11.61 -8.16
CA ILE A 370 -12.67 -10.54 -7.16
C ILE A 370 -12.49 -9.18 -7.82
N GLU A 371 -13.21 -8.18 -7.31
CA GLU A 371 -13.09 -6.79 -7.73
C GLU A 371 -12.50 -5.99 -6.58
N ALA A 372 -11.23 -5.62 -6.71
CA ALA A 372 -10.58 -4.74 -5.77
C ALA A 372 -11.33 -3.39 -5.76
N ILE A 373 -11.93 -3.04 -4.62
CA ILE A 373 -12.50 -1.72 -4.42
C ILE A 373 -11.41 -0.75 -3.99
N ALA A 374 -11.26 0.33 -4.75
CA ALA A 374 -10.54 1.54 -4.39
C ALA A 374 -10.94 2.18 -3.04
N CYS A 375 -12.03 1.73 -2.41
CA CYS A 375 -12.56 2.22 -1.14
C CYS A 375 -11.95 1.50 0.08
N GLU A 376 -11.18 0.42 -0.12
CA GLU A 376 -10.40 -0.27 0.93
C GLU A 376 -9.56 0.72 1.77
N TYR A 377 -9.12 1.81 1.13
CA TYR A 377 -8.24 2.80 1.71
C TYR A 377 -8.94 3.93 2.48
N PHE A 378 -10.28 4.00 2.46
CA PHE A 378 -11.05 4.97 3.25
C PHE A 378 -11.49 4.42 4.62
N LEU A 379 -11.43 3.09 4.81
CA LEU A 379 -11.71 2.42 6.09
C LEU A 379 -10.50 2.47 7.02
N ASP A 380 -9.80 3.59 7.07
CA ASP A 380 -8.71 3.81 8.01
C ASP A 380 -9.34 4.04 9.41
N PRO A 381 -9.06 3.18 10.41
CA PRO A 381 -9.68 3.27 11.75
C PRO A 381 -9.32 4.58 12.49
N TRP A 382 -8.35 5.35 11.98
CA TRP A 382 -7.98 6.67 12.49
C TRP A 382 -9.06 7.75 12.29
N SER A 383 -10.15 7.44 11.56
CA SER A 383 -11.34 8.29 11.48
C SER A 383 -12.25 8.19 12.73
N THR A 384 -11.88 7.43 13.77
CA THR A 384 -12.55 7.50 15.08
C THR A 384 -12.19 8.81 15.79
N TYR A 385 -12.80 9.90 15.32
CA TYR A 385 -12.79 11.18 16.00
C TYR A 385 -13.44 11.02 17.38
N SER A 386 -12.65 11.24 18.43
CA SER A 386 -13.14 11.50 19.78
C SER A 386 -14.07 12.72 19.72
N LEU A 387 -15.38 12.49 19.69
CA LEU A 387 -16.41 13.49 19.94
C LEU A 387 -16.23 14.01 21.37
N ARG A 388 -15.40 15.04 21.56
CA ARG A 388 -15.41 15.81 22.81
C ARG A 388 -16.58 16.77 22.74
N THR A 389 -17.69 16.38 23.34
CA THR A 389 -18.73 17.32 23.75
C THR A 389 -18.11 18.30 24.75
N LYS A 390 -17.90 19.56 24.34
CA LYS A 390 -17.65 20.63 25.31
C LYS A 390 -18.93 20.78 26.14
N PRO A 391 -18.86 20.79 27.49
CA PRO A 391 -20.00 21.17 28.30
C PRO A 391 -20.33 22.63 28.00
N SER A 392 -21.59 22.90 27.66
CA SER A 392 -22.11 24.24 27.41
C SER A 392 -21.94 25.12 28.66
N ARG A 393 -21.30 26.28 28.48
CA ARG A 393 -21.47 27.45 29.34
C ARG A 393 -21.91 28.62 28.49
#